data_AF-A0A958IT65-F1
#
_entry.id   AF-A0A958IT65-F1
#
_cell.length_a   1.000
_cell.length_b   1.000
_cell.length_c   1.000
_cell.angle_alpha   90.00
_cell.angle_beta   90.00
_cell.angle_gamma   90.00
#
_symmetry.space_group_name_H-M   'P 1'
#
loop_
_entity.id
_entity.type
_entity.pdbx_description
1 polymer ?
#
loop_
_entity_poly.entity_id
_entity_poly.type
_entity_poly.pdbx_seq_one_letter_code
_entity_poly.pdbx_strand_id
1 'polypeptide(L)'
;VYEVTGPRLMTFSETAVELSKATGRDISFIQIPHEAFIAGLKDAGAPKMVVWLLDYLFSTVLDGRNAYLADGVQRALGRPPKDFADYAREVAAAGQWKAVV
;
A
#
# COMPACT_ATOMS: atom_id res chain seq x y z
N VAL A 1 4.24 1.91 -24.27
CA VAL A 1 4.14 1.52 -22.84
C VAL A 1 3.10 2.43 -22.17
N TYR A 2 2.23 1.88 -21.32
CA TYR A 2 1.30 2.64 -20.48
C TYR A 2 1.71 2.46 -19.02
N GLU A 3 2.14 3.54 -18.36
CA GLU A 3 2.44 3.53 -16.92
C GLU A 3 1.16 3.83 -16.14
N VAL A 4 0.82 2.96 -15.19
CA VAL A 4 -0.48 2.97 -14.51
C VAL A 4 -0.33 3.39 -13.06
N THR A 5 -1.00 4.47 -12.68
CA THR A 5 -1.08 4.95 -11.28
C THR A 5 -2.53 5.22 -10.89
N GLY A 6 -2.76 5.43 -9.59
CA GLY A 6 -4.01 6.02 -9.09
C GLY A 6 -4.12 7.52 -9.46
N PRO A 7 -5.22 8.18 -9.06
CA PRO A 7 -5.46 9.60 -9.36
C PRO A 7 -4.64 10.57 -8.49
N ARG A 8 -4.02 10.11 -7.40
CA ARG A 8 -3.21 10.93 -6.49
C ARG A 8 -2.12 10.09 -5.80
N LEU A 9 -1.07 10.77 -5.34
CA LEU A 9 -0.04 10.17 -4.49
C LEU A 9 -0.61 10.00 -3.08
N MET A 10 -0.15 8.95 -2.39
CA MET A 10 -0.56 8.65 -1.02
C MET A 10 0.61 8.17 -0.20
N THR A 11 0.68 8.66 1.02
CA THR A 11 1.51 8.12 2.09
C THR A 11 0.85 6.89 2.73
N PHE A 12 1.62 6.09 3.46
CA PHE A 12 1.05 4.99 4.25
C PHE A 12 0.11 5.50 5.35
N SER A 13 0.36 6.68 5.92
CA SER A 13 -0.53 7.31 6.90
C SER A 13 -1.88 7.68 6.31
N GLU A 14 -1.92 8.27 5.11
CA GLU A 14 -3.19 8.56 4.41
C GLU A 14 -3.92 7.27 4.02
N THR A 15 -3.17 6.23 3.63
CA THR A 15 -3.73 4.90 3.35
C THR A 15 -4.41 4.33 4.59
N ALA A 16 -3.76 4.40 5.75
CA ALA A 16 -4.33 3.96 7.03
C ALA A 16 -5.60 4.76 7.39
N VAL A 17 -5.61 6.07 7.17
CA VAL A 17 -6.80 6.93 7.39
C VAL A 17 -7.97 6.49 6.50
N GLU A 18 -7.75 6.22 5.22
CA GLU A 18 -8.82 5.75 4.32
C GLU A 18 -9.33 4.35 4.70
N LEU A 19 -8.45 3.46 5.17
CA LEU A 19 -8.85 2.15 5.70
C LEU A 19 -9.65 2.28 6.99
N SER A 20 -9.27 3.20 7.89
CA SER A 20 -10.02 3.48 9.12
C SER A 20 -11.44 3.92 8.81
N LYS A 21 -11.59 4.88 7.87
CA LYS A 21 -12.90 5.34 7.40
C LYS A 21 -13.73 4.20 6.79
N ALA A 22 -13.12 3.36 5.95
CA ALA A 22 -13.82 2.29 5.26
C ALA A 22 -14.26 1.16 6.20
N THR A 23 -13.44 0.85 7.21
CA THR A 23 -13.68 -0.28 8.13
C THR A 23 -14.43 0.12 9.41
N GLY A 24 -14.46 1.41 9.75
CA GLY A 24 -14.95 1.91 11.04
C GLY A 24 -14.04 1.55 12.22
N ARG A 25 -12.80 1.15 11.96
CA ARG A 25 -11.79 0.77 12.98
C ARG A 25 -10.71 1.85 13.04
N ASP A 26 -10.09 2.02 14.19
CA ASP A 26 -8.90 2.87 14.30
C ASP A 26 -7.68 2.10 13.78
N ILE A 27 -7.15 2.53 12.64
CA ILE A 27 -5.96 1.99 11.97
C ILE A 27 -4.95 3.12 11.81
N SER A 28 -3.76 2.92 12.36
CA SER A 28 -2.65 3.86 12.28
C SER A 28 -1.45 3.21 11.60
N PHE A 29 -0.72 4.02 10.82
CA PHE A 29 0.58 3.63 10.30
C PHE A 29 1.66 4.02 11.32
N ILE A 30 2.47 3.04 11.73
CA ILE A 30 3.62 3.26 12.59
C ILE A 30 4.86 2.95 11.78
N GLN A 31 5.69 3.98 11.55
CA GLN A 31 6.99 3.79 10.94
C GLN A 31 7.94 3.16 11.95
N ILE A 32 8.55 2.05 11.57
CA ILE A 32 9.59 1.38 12.35
C ILE A 32 10.95 1.53 11.66
N PRO A 33 12.07 1.54 12.42
CA PRO A 33 13.41 1.55 11.82
C PRO A 33 13.60 0.35 10.88
N HIS A 34 14.24 0.59 9.74
CA HIS A 34 14.47 -0.44 8.71
C HIS A 34 15.18 -1.67 9.26
N GLU A 35 16.25 -1.48 10.03
CA GLU A 35 17.00 -2.57 10.67
C GLU A 35 16.13 -3.42 11.60
N ALA A 36 15.22 -2.78 12.35
CA ALA A 36 14.30 -3.45 13.26
C ALA A 36 13.25 -4.26 12.48
N PHE A 37 12.77 -3.75 11.35
CA PHE A 37 11.87 -4.49 10.46
C PHE A 37 12.53 -5.75 9.91
N ILE A 38 13.76 -5.64 9.39
CA ILE A 38 14.51 -6.77 8.83
C ILE A 38 14.86 -7.80 9.91
N ALA A 39 15.23 -7.37 11.11
CA ALA A 39 15.46 -8.26 12.25
C ALA A 39 14.18 -9.04 12.60
N GLY A 40 13.04 -8.33 12.74
CA GLY A 40 11.76 -8.95 13.05
C GLY A 40 11.30 -9.98 12.02
N LEU A 41 11.54 -9.73 10.72
CA LEU A 41 11.24 -10.71 9.67
C LEU A 41 12.08 -11.99 9.80
N LYS A 42 13.38 -11.85 10.10
CA LYS A 42 14.28 -13.00 10.30
C LYS A 42 13.85 -13.82 11.52
N ASP A 43 13.53 -13.14 12.62
CA ASP A 43 13.11 -13.78 13.87
C ASP A 43 11.76 -14.50 13.72
N ALA A 44 10.87 -13.96 12.88
CA ALA A 44 9.61 -14.60 12.51
C ALA A 44 9.79 -15.81 11.56
N GLY A 45 11.02 -16.16 11.18
CA GLY A 45 11.32 -17.30 10.31
C GLY A 45 11.02 -17.05 8.84
N ALA A 46 10.97 -15.79 8.40
CA ALA A 46 10.74 -15.48 6.99
C ALA A 46 11.85 -16.08 6.10
N PRO A 47 11.51 -16.64 4.92
CA PRO A 47 12.51 -17.17 4.00
C PRO A 47 13.57 -16.11 3.63
N LYS A 48 14.83 -16.51 3.50
CA LYS A 48 15.95 -15.60 3.18
C LYS A 48 15.69 -14.69 1.98
N MET A 49 15.06 -15.24 0.93
CA MET A 49 14.71 -14.50 -0.28
C MET A 49 13.70 -13.38 0.05
N VAL A 50 12.70 -13.64 0.90
CA VAL A 50 11.70 -12.65 1.31
C VAL A 50 12.35 -11.53 2.10
N VAL A 51 13.25 -11.88 3.03
CA VAL A 51 14.01 -10.90 3.81
C VAL A 51 14.86 -10.01 2.89
N TRP A 52 15.57 -10.60 1.92
CA TRP A 52 16.36 -9.85 0.94
C TRP A 52 15.50 -8.93 0.07
N LEU A 53 14.37 -9.42 -0.42
CA LEU A 53 13.47 -8.63 -1.28
C LEU A 53 12.92 -7.42 -0.52
N LEU A 54 12.48 -7.61 0.71
CA LEU A 54 11.93 -6.54 1.53
C LEU A 54 13.01 -5.54 1.94
N ASP A 55 14.22 -5.99 2.26
CA ASP A 55 15.38 -5.13 2.48
C ASP A 55 15.61 -4.19 1.28
N TYR A 56 15.72 -4.77 0.08
CA TYR A 56 15.90 -4.03 -1.16
C TYR A 56 14.76 -3.04 -1.44
N LEU A 57 13.50 -3.46 -1.32
CA LEU A 57 12.35 -2.60 -1.62
C LEU A 57 12.32 -1.35 -0.72
N PHE A 58 12.49 -1.53 0.60
CA PHE A 58 12.41 -0.43 1.54
C PHE A 58 13.66 0.45 1.56
N SER A 59 14.84 -0.06 1.20
CA SER A 59 16.06 0.74 1.17
C SER A 59 16.33 1.43 -0.18
N THR A 60 15.75 0.95 -1.29
CA THR A 60 16.07 1.46 -2.63
C THR A 60 14.89 1.91 -3.47
N VAL A 61 13.71 1.32 -3.31
CA VAL A 61 12.54 1.59 -4.18
C VAL A 61 11.59 2.62 -3.57
N LEU A 62 11.46 2.64 -2.24
CA LEU A 62 10.53 3.51 -1.53
C LEU A 62 11.16 4.84 -1.04
N ASP A 63 12.22 5.30 -1.69
CA ASP A 63 12.91 6.56 -1.36
C ASP A 63 12.25 7.81 -1.99
N GLY A 64 11.09 7.65 -2.62
CA GLY A 64 10.31 8.74 -3.22
C GLY A 64 10.64 9.03 -4.69
N ARG A 65 11.70 8.46 -5.27
CA ARG A 65 12.02 8.67 -6.71
C ARG A 65 10.93 8.17 -7.66
N ASN A 66 10.09 7.24 -7.19
CA ASN A 66 8.97 6.69 -7.95
C ASN A 66 7.64 7.43 -7.71
N ALA A 67 7.62 8.50 -6.91
CA ALA A 67 6.40 9.20 -6.51
C ALA A 67 5.95 10.23 -7.56
N TYR A 68 5.41 9.75 -8.67
CA TYR A 68 4.78 10.58 -9.70
C TYR A 68 3.46 9.97 -10.18
N LEU A 69 2.61 10.81 -10.77
CA LEU A 69 1.37 10.36 -11.40
C LEU A 69 1.59 10.13 -12.88
N ALA A 70 0.93 9.10 -13.40
CA ALA A 70 0.89 8.80 -14.82
C ALA A 70 -0.56 8.75 -15.32
N ASP A 71 -0.72 8.72 -16.64
CA ASP A 71 -2.01 8.78 -17.34
C ASP A 71 -2.36 7.48 -18.08
N GLY A 72 -1.62 6.40 -17.83
CA GLY A 72 -1.75 5.16 -18.60
C GLY A 72 -3.12 4.50 -18.48
N VAL A 73 -3.81 4.66 -17.35
CA VAL A 73 -5.19 4.15 -17.18
C VAL A 73 -6.16 4.89 -18.12
N GLN A 74 -6.07 6.21 -18.17
CA GLN A 74 -6.89 7.07 -19.02
C GLN A 74 -6.63 6.74 -20.49
N ARG A 75 -5.36 6.62 -20.88
CA ARG A 75 -4.97 6.31 -22.26
C ARG A 75 -5.41 4.92 -22.72
N ALA A 76 -5.36 3.93 -21.82
CA ALA A 76 -5.71 2.55 -22.15
C ALA A 76 -7.23 2.29 -22.11
N LEU A 77 -7.97 2.91 -21.17
CA LEU A 77 -9.36 2.56 -20.88
C LEU A 77 -10.38 3.69 -21.13
N GLY A 78 -9.92 4.91 -21.46
CA GLY A 78 -10.81 6.06 -21.71
C GLY A 78 -11.56 6.58 -20.49
N ARG A 79 -11.14 6.21 -19.27
CA ARG A 79 -11.75 6.63 -18.00
C ARG A 79 -10.68 6.97 -16.95
N PRO A 80 -10.99 7.78 -15.93
CA PRO A 80 -10.04 8.04 -14.84
C PRO A 80 -9.69 6.75 -14.06
N PRO A 81 -8.48 6.69 -13.47
CA PRO A 81 -8.13 5.66 -12.50
C PRO A 81 -9.01 5.79 -11.26
N LYS A 82 -9.19 4.67 -10.57
CA LYS A 82 -10.01 4.58 -9.36
C LYS A 82 -9.23 5.16 -8.17
N ASP A 83 -9.88 5.94 -7.31
CA ASP A 83 -9.25 6.38 -6.06
C ASP A 83 -9.16 5.23 -5.06
N PHE A 84 -8.11 5.24 -4.23
CA PHE A 84 -7.94 4.24 -3.19
C PHE A 84 -9.09 4.24 -2.18
N ALA A 85 -9.66 5.41 -1.86
CA ALA A 85 -10.79 5.52 -0.94
C ALA A 85 -12.03 4.78 -1.48
N ASP A 86 -12.28 4.86 -2.79
CA ASP A 86 -13.38 4.14 -3.44
C ASP A 86 -13.15 2.63 -3.38
N TYR A 87 -11.91 2.19 -3.68
CA TYR A 87 -11.51 0.80 -3.53
C TYR A 87 -11.72 0.30 -2.10
N ALA A 88 -11.24 1.03 -1.10
CA ALA A 88 -11.34 0.63 0.30
C ALA A 88 -12.80 0.50 0.75
N ARG A 89 -13.67 1.46 0.38
CA ARG A 89 -15.10 1.39 0.71
C ARG A 89 -15.79 0.17 0.08
N GLU A 90 -15.50 -0.11 -1.18
CA GLU A 90 -16.08 -1.27 -1.86
C GLU A 90 -15.63 -2.60 -1.25
N VAL A 91 -14.33 -2.75 -0.93
CA VAL A 91 -13.80 -3.97 -0.30
C VAL A 91 -14.38 -4.17 1.10
N ALA A 92 -14.51 -3.09 1.89
CA ALA A 92 -15.14 -3.13 3.19
C ALA A 92 -16.62 -3.54 3.09
N ALA A 93 -17.37 -2.95 2.15
CA ALA A 93 -18.78 -3.29 1.91
C ALA A 93 -18.97 -4.75 1.48
N ALA A 94 -18.02 -5.30 0.71
CA ALA A 94 -18.00 -6.71 0.33
C ALA A 94 -17.67 -7.66 1.50
N GLY A 95 -17.34 -7.13 2.69
CA GLY A 95 -17.13 -7.91 3.91
C GLY A 95 -15.78 -8.63 4.00
N GLN A 96 -14.84 -8.34 3.09
CA GLN A 96 -13.52 -8.97 3.04
C GLN A 96 -12.67 -8.71 4.30
N TRP A 97 -12.98 -7.64 5.03
CA TRP A 97 -12.28 -7.23 6.26
C TRP A 97 -13.10 -7.42 7.53
N LYS A 98 -14.19 -8.19 7.46
CA LYS A 98 -14.89 -8.61 8.68
C LYS A 98 -13.97 -9.54 9.46
N ALA A 99 -13.78 -9.27 10.75
CA ALA A 99 -13.11 -10.20 11.63
C ALA A 99 -13.91 -11.51 11.65
N VAL A 100 -13.20 -12.65 11.58
CA VAL A 100 -13.78 -13.93 11.97
C VAL A 100 -13.97 -13.83 13.49
N VAL A 101 -15.23 -13.80 13.92
CA VAL A 101 -15.60 -13.96 15.33
C VAL A 101 -15.67 -15.44 15.63
#